data_AF-A0A0M6Y0K3-F1
#
_entry.id   AF-A0A0M6Y0K3-F1
#
_cell.length_a   1.000
_cell.length_b   1.000
_cell.length_c   1.000
_cell.angle_alpha   90.00
_cell.angle_beta   90.00
_cell.angle_gamma   90.00
#
_symmetry.space_group_name_H-M   'P 1'
#
loop_
_entity.id
_entity.type
_entity.pdbx_description
1 polymer ?
#
loop_
_entity_poly.entity_id
_entity_poly.type
_entity_poly.pdbx_seq_one_letter_code
_entity_poly.pdbx_strand_id
1 'polypeptide(L)'
;MKLIKIAALCLPLALAPIGSTASAQGMPPEQIKQILDLTKANWVSFRDWQGQELIYFTHLESWKCGIDYVFYGLNDDPIEQEWQLEACDPDNQNVVLKDKPYLELPLGSAQSISVQLIFKDGTKSAVERFEYKSQ
;
A
#
# COMPACT_ATOMS: atom_id res chain seq x y z
N MET A 1 14.95 -61.85 47.88
CA MET A 1 15.66 -60.56 48.05
C MET A 1 16.54 -60.29 46.83
N LYS A 2 16.59 -59.02 46.43
CA LYS A 2 17.45 -58.37 45.40
C LYS A 2 16.96 -58.41 43.96
N LEU A 3 16.88 -57.30 43.22
CA LEU A 3 16.87 -55.85 43.48
C LEU A 3 16.52 -55.28 42.10
N ILE A 4 15.41 -54.55 41.97
CA ILE A 4 14.99 -53.90 40.71
C ILE A 4 16.02 -52.81 40.38
N LYS A 5 16.64 -52.90 39.20
CA LYS A 5 17.53 -51.86 38.67
C LYS A 5 16.68 -50.76 38.05
N ILE A 6 16.56 -49.64 38.74
CA ILE A 6 15.99 -48.40 38.20
C ILE A 6 17.04 -47.79 37.26
N ALA A 7 16.79 -47.84 35.96
CA ALA A 7 17.52 -47.02 35.00
C ALA A 7 16.94 -45.60 35.06
N ALA A 8 17.68 -44.67 35.66
CA ALA A 8 17.36 -43.26 35.62
C ALA A 8 17.55 -42.74 34.19
N LEU A 9 16.45 -42.48 33.50
CA LEU A 9 16.44 -41.83 32.18
C LEU A 9 16.68 -40.33 32.40
N CYS A 10 17.93 -39.88 32.29
CA CYS A 10 18.24 -38.45 32.23
C CYS A 10 17.78 -37.91 30.87
N LEU A 11 16.62 -37.25 30.84
CA LEU A 11 16.14 -36.51 29.67
C LEU A 11 17.03 -35.25 29.51
N PRO A 12 17.79 -35.09 28.41
CA PRO A 12 18.46 -33.82 28.17
C PRO A 12 17.41 -32.78 27.84
N LEU A 13 17.28 -31.78 28.71
CA LEU A 13 16.49 -30.59 28.45
C LEU A 13 17.18 -29.83 27.31
N ALA A 14 16.71 -30.03 26.08
CA ALA A 14 17.18 -29.27 24.94
C ALA A 14 16.76 -27.81 25.14
N LEU A 15 17.73 -26.93 25.42
CA LEU A 15 17.55 -25.49 25.31
C LEU A 15 17.22 -25.17 23.85
N ALA A 16 15.96 -24.88 23.57
CA ALA A 16 15.58 -24.24 22.32
C ALA A 16 16.26 -22.86 22.23
N PRO A 17 16.83 -22.45 21.09
CA PRO A 17 17.30 -21.09 20.93
C PRO A 17 16.09 -20.14 21.06
N ILE A 18 16.07 -19.37 22.14
CA ILE A 18 15.11 -18.31 22.36
C ILE A 18 15.60 -17.08 21.58
N GLY A 19 14.80 -16.65 20.61
CA GLY A 19 14.86 -15.30 20.07
C GLY A 19 15.14 -15.23 18.57
N SER A 20 14.10 -15.36 17.75
CA SER A 20 14.05 -14.57 16.52
C SER A 20 13.75 -13.14 16.94
N THR A 21 14.73 -12.24 16.88
CA THR A 21 14.44 -10.81 16.86
C THR A 21 13.69 -10.56 15.56
N ALA A 22 12.35 -10.49 15.61
CA ALA A 22 11.57 -9.98 14.50
C ALA A 22 12.01 -8.54 14.28
N SER A 23 12.87 -8.31 13.29
CA SER A 23 13.03 -6.98 12.75
C SER A 23 11.66 -6.58 12.20
N ALA A 24 11.28 -5.32 12.30
CA ALA A 24 10.13 -4.83 11.53
C ALA A 24 10.60 -4.73 10.07
N GLN A 25 10.69 -5.84 9.35
CA GLN A 25 10.77 -5.76 7.89
C GLN A 25 9.45 -5.17 7.42
N GLY A 26 9.52 -4.11 6.61
CA GLY A 26 8.35 -3.56 5.96
C GLY A 26 7.55 -4.64 5.23
N MET A 27 6.26 -4.39 5.05
CA MET A 27 5.34 -5.29 4.37
C MET A 27 5.84 -5.65 2.97
N PRO A 28 5.81 -6.94 2.58
CA PRO A 28 6.20 -7.36 1.24
C PRO A 28 5.28 -6.78 0.14
N PRO A 29 5.80 -6.49 -1.07
CA PRO A 29 5.01 -5.92 -2.17
C PRO A 29 3.75 -6.72 -2.55
N GLU A 30 3.82 -8.05 -2.48
CA GLU A 30 2.69 -8.94 -2.78
C GLU A 30 1.54 -8.78 -1.77
N GLN A 31 1.86 -8.53 -0.51
CA GLN A 31 0.87 -8.27 0.52
C GLN A 31 0.27 -6.87 0.36
N ILE A 32 1.10 -5.87 0.00
CA ILE A 32 0.62 -4.52 -0.32
C ILE A 32 -0.34 -4.54 -1.51
N LYS A 33 -0.02 -5.30 -2.57
CA LYS A 33 -0.91 -5.49 -3.72
C LYS A 33 -2.29 -6.03 -3.30
N GLN A 34 -2.33 -7.03 -2.43
CA GLN A 34 -3.59 -7.56 -1.89
C GLN A 34 -4.39 -6.50 -1.12
N ILE A 35 -3.72 -5.67 -0.33
CA ILE A 35 -4.35 -4.54 0.37
C ILE A 35 -4.91 -3.54 -0.64
N LEU A 36 -4.15 -3.18 -1.68
CA LEU A 36 -4.60 -2.27 -2.72
C LEU A 36 -5.82 -2.81 -3.46
N ASP A 37 -5.86 -4.11 -3.76
CA ASP A 37 -7.04 -4.76 -4.37
C ASP A 37 -8.27 -4.69 -3.46
N LEU A 38 -8.11 -4.92 -2.14
CA LEU A 38 -9.21 -4.84 -1.17
C LEU A 38 -9.66 -3.40 -0.90
N THR A 39 -8.77 -2.42 -1.07
CA THR A 39 -9.01 -1.01 -0.74
C THR A 39 -9.23 -0.14 -1.97
N LYS A 40 -9.39 -0.73 -3.15
CA LYS A 40 -9.48 -0.04 -4.45
C LYS A 40 -10.52 1.08 -4.53
N ALA A 41 -11.62 0.97 -3.78
CA ALA A 41 -12.62 2.02 -3.67
C ALA A 41 -12.11 3.33 -3.00
N ASN A 42 -10.92 3.31 -2.39
CA ASN A 42 -10.35 4.42 -1.62
C ASN A 42 -8.98 4.88 -2.14
N TRP A 43 -8.57 4.46 -3.34
CA TRP A 43 -7.26 4.84 -3.89
C TRP A 43 -7.10 6.36 -4.03
N VAL A 44 -8.19 7.05 -4.35
CA VAL A 44 -8.24 8.51 -4.37
C VAL A 44 -9.40 9.04 -3.54
N SER A 45 -9.28 10.30 -3.11
CA SER A 45 -10.36 11.02 -2.45
C SER A 45 -10.46 12.47 -2.95
N PHE A 46 -11.63 13.06 -2.85
CA PHE A 46 -11.94 14.39 -3.38
C PHE A 46 -12.17 15.39 -2.26
N ARG A 47 -11.78 16.65 -2.49
CA ARG A 47 -12.06 17.76 -1.58
C ARG A 47 -12.15 19.08 -2.33
N ASP A 48 -13.19 19.85 -2.04
CA ASP A 48 -13.25 21.25 -2.44
C ASP A 48 -12.51 22.10 -1.39
N TRP A 49 -11.54 22.90 -1.83
CA TRP A 49 -10.76 23.74 -0.93
C TRP A 49 -10.30 25.04 -1.60
N GLN A 50 -10.59 26.18 -0.96
CA GLN A 50 -10.17 27.51 -1.44
C GLN A 50 -10.49 27.79 -2.93
N GLY A 51 -11.63 27.31 -3.42
CA GLY A 51 -12.04 27.50 -4.82
C GLY A 51 -11.36 26.56 -5.82
N GLN A 52 -10.79 25.45 -5.34
CA GLN A 52 -10.13 24.43 -6.13
C GLN A 52 -10.72 23.05 -5.81
N GLU A 53 -10.66 22.14 -6.78
CA GLU A 53 -10.91 20.72 -6.59
C GLU A 53 -9.57 20.03 -6.34
N LEU A 54 -9.48 19.30 -5.23
CA LEU A 54 -8.31 18.51 -4.89
C LEU A 54 -8.63 17.02 -5.04
N ILE A 55 -7.78 16.30 -5.76
CA ILE A 55 -7.85 14.83 -5.88
C ILE A 55 -6.64 14.24 -5.18
N TYR A 56 -6.82 13.70 -3.98
CA TYR A 56 -5.76 13.13 -3.16
C TYR A 56 -5.37 11.73 -3.60
N PHE A 57 -4.07 11.47 -3.63
CA PHE A 57 -3.43 10.18 -3.87
C PHE A 57 -2.78 9.63 -2.59
N THR A 58 -3.07 10.22 -1.43
CA THR A 58 -2.45 9.88 -0.13
C THR A 58 -2.54 8.39 0.21
N HIS A 59 -3.64 7.72 -0.14
CA HIS A 59 -3.77 6.28 0.07
C HIS A 59 -2.74 5.50 -0.74
N LEU A 60 -2.61 5.80 -2.04
CA LEU A 60 -1.58 5.18 -2.89
C LEU A 60 -0.16 5.52 -2.44
N GLU A 61 0.12 6.76 -2.01
CA GLU A 61 1.42 7.15 -1.45
C GLU A 61 1.75 6.38 -0.16
N SER A 62 0.73 6.05 0.64
CA SER A 62 0.89 5.21 1.83
C SER A 62 1.24 3.77 1.48
N TRP A 63 0.95 3.30 0.26
CA TRP A 63 1.22 1.93 -0.20
C TRP A 63 2.25 1.86 -1.35
N LYS A 64 3.01 2.94 -1.55
CA LYS A 64 3.97 3.12 -2.66
C LYS A 64 4.97 1.95 -2.83
N CYS A 65 5.34 1.28 -1.75
CA CYS A 65 6.28 0.15 -1.81
C CYS A 65 5.77 -1.07 -2.60
N GLY A 66 4.44 -1.19 -2.80
CA GLY A 66 3.85 -2.23 -3.64
C GLY A 66 3.62 -1.83 -5.11
N ILE A 67 3.89 -0.57 -5.47
CA ILE A 67 3.50 0.02 -6.75
C ILE A 67 4.77 0.46 -7.51
N ASP A 68 4.84 0.15 -8.80
CA ASP A 68 5.83 0.73 -9.70
C ASP A 68 5.32 2.00 -10.37
N TYR A 69 4.10 1.99 -10.90
CA TYR A 69 3.52 3.14 -11.59
C TYR A 69 2.05 3.34 -11.25
N VAL A 70 1.64 4.61 -11.24
CA VAL A 70 0.24 5.02 -11.13
C VAL A 70 -0.09 5.85 -12.37
N PHE A 71 -0.97 5.33 -13.22
CA PHE A 71 -1.47 6.07 -14.37
C PHE A 71 -2.91 6.53 -14.11
N TYR A 72 -3.25 7.72 -14.60
CA TYR A 72 -4.60 8.27 -14.49
C TYR A 72 -5.03 9.03 -15.75
N GLY A 73 -6.34 9.20 -15.89
CA GLY A 73 -7.00 10.08 -16.86
C GLY A 73 -8.19 10.77 -16.19
N LEU A 74 -8.40 12.05 -16.48
CA LEU A 74 -9.53 12.83 -15.96
C LEU A 74 -10.72 12.73 -16.92
N ASN A 75 -11.93 12.72 -16.38
CA ASN A 75 -13.16 12.62 -17.19
C ASN A 75 -13.11 11.41 -18.13
N ASP A 76 -13.20 11.65 -19.44
CA ASP A 76 -13.14 10.63 -20.47
C ASP A 76 -11.81 10.64 -21.24
N ASP A 77 -10.80 11.35 -20.73
CA ASP A 77 -9.46 11.38 -21.31
C ASP A 77 -8.74 10.02 -21.14
N PRO A 78 -7.81 9.69 -22.06
CA PRO A 78 -6.97 8.50 -21.93
C PRO A 78 -6.18 8.43 -20.61
N ILE A 79 -5.94 7.20 -20.13
CA ILE A 79 -5.14 6.91 -18.93
C ILE A 79 -3.65 6.93 -19.29
N GLU A 80 -3.12 8.13 -19.50
CA GLU A 80 -1.74 8.35 -19.96
C GLU A 80 -0.93 9.27 -19.04
N GLN A 81 -1.59 9.95 -18.08
CA GLN A 81 -0.90 10.80 -17.11
C GLN A 81 -0.30 9.94 -16.00
N GLU A 82 0.96 10.17 -15.65
CA GLU A 82 1.62 9.43 -14.57
C GLU A 82 1.60 10.26 -13.28
N TRP A 83 1.09 9.68 -12.21
CA TRP A 83 1.31 10.18 -10.86
C TRP A 83 2.65 9.65 -10.32
N GLN A 84 3.60 10.56 -10.14
CA GLN A 84 4.94 10.25 -9.67
C GLN A 84 4.94 9.93 -8.18
N LEU A 85 4.92 8.65 -7.79
CA LEU A 85 4.98 8.23 -6.38
C LEU A 85 6.27 8.69 -5.70
N GLU A 86 6.22 8.88 -4.39
CA GLU A 86 7.45 8.99 -3.59
C GLU A 86 8.28 7.70 -3.68
N ALA A 87 9.59 7.81 -3.43
CA ALA A 87 10.44 6.65 -3.29
C ALA A 87 9.96 5.79 -2.11
N CYS A 88 9.99 4.47 -2.29
CA CYS A 88 9.71 3.53 -1.21
C CYS A 88 10.85 3.52 -0.18
N ASP A 89 10.51 3.76 1.09
CA ASP A 89 11.36 3.47 2.25
C ASP A 89 10.81 2.24 2.98
N PRO A 90 11.48 1.06 2.91
CA PRO A 90 11.04 -0.15 3.60
C PRO A 90 10.93 -0.01 5.13
N ASP A 91 11.64 0.93 5.74
CA ASP A 91 11.61 1.14 7.19
C ASP A 91 10.44 2.06 7.60
N ASN A 92 9.91 2.86 6.66
CA ASN A 92 8.83 3.82 6.87
C ASN A 92 7.76 3.76 5.75
N GLN A 93 7.37 2.55 5.35
CA GLN A 93 6.62 2.30 4.10
C GLN A 93 5.36 3.15 3.92
N ASN A 94 4.62 3.38 5.01
CA ASN A 94 3.33 4.08 4.98
C ASN A 94 3.42 5.58 5.27
N VAL A 95 4.62 6.12 5.53
CA VAL A 95 4.80 7.56 5.74
C VAL A 95 4.70 8.29 4.41
N VAL A 96 3.86 9.32 4.33
CA VAL A 96 3.72 10.21 3.15
C VAL A 96 4.37 11.54 3.50
N LEU A 97 5.45 11.90 2.79
CA LEU A 97 6.20 13.14 3.01
C LEU A 97 6.02 14.15 1.86
N LYS A 98 5.34 13.74 0.79
CA LYS A 98 5.05 14.61 -0.35
C LYS A 98 4.24 15.82 0.09
N ASP A 99 4.75 17.01 -0.25
CA ASP A 99 4.11 18.28 0.08
C ASP A 99 2.71 18.42 -0.53
N LYS A 100 2.58 17.99 -1.79
CA LYS A 100 1.31 17.94 -2.54
C LYS A 100 0.95 16.51 -2.91
N PRO A 101 0.33 15.73 -2.01
CA PRO A 101 -0.15 14.38 -2.32
C PRO A 101 -1.51 14.42 -3.03
N TYR A 102 -1.75 15.44 -3.86
CA TYR A 102 -3.00 15.67 -4.58
C TYR A 102 -2.76 16.39 -5.90
N LEU A 103 -3.70 16.21 -6.83
CA LEU A 103 -3.90 17.11 -7.97
C LEU A 103 -4.68 18.35 -7.50
N GLU A 104 -4.37 19.50 -8.09
CA GLU A 104 -5.05 20.77 -7.83
C GLU A 104 -5.67 21.24 -9.15
N LEU A 105 -7.00 21.31 -9.20
CA LEU A 105 -7.76 21.58 -10.42
C LEU A 105 -8.72 22.77 -10.21
N PRO A 106 -9.09 23.50 -11.27
CA PRO A 106 -10.14 24.50 -11.19
C PRO A 106 -11.45 23.91 -10.68
N LEU A 107 -12.22 24.68 -9.89
CA LEU A 107 -13.53 24.25 -9.42
C LEU A 107 -14.48 23.89 -10.57
N GLY A 108 -15.13 22.73 -10.49
CA GLY A 108 -16.07 22.21 -11.47
C GLY A 108 -15.43 21.58 -12.72
N SER A 109 -14.12 21.28 -12.71
CA SER A 109 -13.41 20.81 -13.91
C SER A 109 -13.29 19.29 -14.00
N ALA A 110 -13.24 18.59 -12.87
CA ALA A 110 -13.22 17.13 -12.81
C ALA A 110 -14.59 16.56 -12.48
N GLN A 111 -15.11 15.72 -13.36
CA GLN A 111 -16.31 14.90 -13.14
C GLN A 111 -15.93 13.51 -12.66
N SER A 112 -14.76 13.02 -13.06
CA SER A 112 -14.24 11.72 -12.64
C SER A 112 -12.72 11.63 -12.81
N ILE A 113 -12.14 10.60 -12.22
CA ILE A 113 -10.77 10.16 -12.52
C ILE A 113 -10.75 8.64 -12.68
N SER A 114 -10.07 8.16 -13.71
CA SER A 114 -9.79 6.73 -13.92
C SER A 114 -8.34 6.46 -13.57
N VAL A 115 -8.06 5.43 -12.76
CA VAL A 115 -6.73 5.09 -12.26
C VAL A 115 -6.38 3.63 -12.59
N GLN A 116 -5.15 3.38 -13.02
CA GLN A 116 -4.57 2.05 -13.17
C GLN A 116 -3.19 1.98 -12.51
N LEU A 117 -2.96 0.91 -11.76
CA LEU A 117 -1.68 0.63 -11.12
C LEU A 117 -0.87 -0.38 -11.94
N ILE A 118 0.45 -0.23 -11.91
CA ILE A 118 1.41 -1.28 -12.27
C ILE A 118 2.14 -1.66 -10.98
N PHE A 119 2.09 -2.94 -10.59
CA PHE A 119 2.69 -3.43 -9.35
C PHE A 119 4.15 -3.87 -9.55
N LYS A 120 4.88 -4.07 -8.45
CA LYS A 120 6.29 -4.53 -8.45
C LYS A 120 6.55 -5.84 -9.20
N ASP A 121 5.52 -6.67 -9.38
CA ASP A 121 5.58 -7.94 -10.13
C ASP A 121 5.33 -7.75 -11.64
N GLY A 122 5.17 -6.51 -12.11
CA GLY A 122 4.88 -6.15 -13.50
C GLY A 122 3.42 -6.31 -13.91
N THR A 123 2.54 -6.82 -13.03
CA THR A 123 1.12 -6.96 -13.34
C THR A 123 0.39 -5.62 -13.25
N LYS A 124 -0.72 -5.50 -13.99
CA LYS A 124 -1.59 -4.32 -13.97
C LYS A 124 -2.84 -4.58 -13.16
N SER A 125 -3.30 -3.57 -12.44
CA SER A 125 -4.65 -3.59 -11.85
C SER A 125 -5.73 -3.49 -12.93
N ALA A 126 -6.97 -3.79 -12.55
CA ALA A 126 -8.13 -3.27 -13.27
C ALA A 126 -8.09 -1.73 -13.26
N VAL A 127 -8.76 -1.11 -14.23
CA VAL A 127 -9.02 0.33 -14.21
C VAL A 127 -10.12 0.59 -13.21
N GLU A 128 -9.86 1.47 -12.25
CA GLU A 128 -10.85 1.90 -11.27
C GLU A 128 -11.24 3.35 -11.57
N ARG A 129 -12.54 3.59 -11.75
CA ARG A 129 -13.11 4.91 -12.01
C ARG A 129 -13.77 5.46 -10.76
N PHE A 130 -13.42 6.69 -10.42
CA PHE A 130 -13.93 7.42 -9.28
C PHE A 130 -14.71 8.62 -9.78
N GLU A 131 -16.01 8.62 -9.54
CA GLU A 131 -16.86 9.77 -9.81
C GLU A 131 -16.59 10.86 -8.77
N TYR A 132 -16.43 12.10 -9.23
CA TYR A 132 -16.17 13.23 -8.35
C TYR A 132 -17.34 13.40 -7.37
N LYS A 133 -17.02 13.33 -6.09
CA LYS A 133 -17.96 13.55 -4.99
C LYS A 133 -17.23 14.34 -3.93
N SER A 134 -17.45 15.65 -3.89
CA SER A 134 -16.95 16.49 -2.79
C SER A 134 -17.46 15.92 -1.47
N GLN A 135 -16.53 15.53 -0.59
CA GLN A 135 -16.84 15.15 0.79
C GLN A 135 -17.11 16.39 1.63
#